data_AF-A0A7X8ZBP5-F1
#
_entry.id   AF-A0A7X8ZBP5-F1
#
_cell.length_a   1.000
_cell.length_b   1.000
_cell.length_c   1.000
_cell.angle_alpha   90.00
_cell.angle_beta   90.00
_cell.angle_gamma   90.00
#
_symmetry.space_group_name_H-M   'P 1'
#
loop_
_entity.id
_entity.type
_entity.pdbx_description
1 polymer ?
#
loop_
_entity_poly.entity_id
_entity_poly.type
_entity_poly.pdbx_seq_one_letter_code
_entity_poly.pdbx_strand_id
1 'polypeptide(L)'
;TPRTDIQQMNDREIATAYLLTLKRAGREYAWSAMEVSNPELREFLKDAFTMSCNHAYDVWQYMVKKGYYPLEPAPQGQVNTISSIYGKVPEPALI
;
A
#
# COMPACT_ATOMS: atom_id res chain seq x y z
N THR A 1 8.05 -0.59 -25.47
CA THR A 1 7.23 -1.59 -26.20
C THR A 1 7.12 -2.83 -25.34
N PRO A 2 5.94 -3.47 -25.21
CA PRO A 2 5.78 -4.68 -24.39
C PRO A 2 6.75 -5.79 -24.83
N ARG A 3 7.29 -6.58 -23.90
CA ARG A 3 8.07 -7.78 -24.23
C ARG A 3 7.10 -8.89 -24.60
N THR A 4 7.08 -9.30 -25.87
CA THR A 4 6.13 -10.30 -26.38
C THR A 4 6.70 -11.72 -26.47
N ASP A 5 8.01 -11.87 -26.26
CA ASP A 5 8.71 -13.16 -26.18
C ASP A 5 9.43 -13.25 -24.84
N ILE A 6 8.75 -13.81 -23.84
CA ILE A 6 9.26 -13.91 -22.46
C ILE A 6 9.31 -15.39 -22.06
N GLN A 7 10.52 -15.90 -21.83
CA GLN A 7 10.72 -17.20 -21.18
C GLN A 7 10.87 -17.08 -19.66
N GLN A 8 11.35 -15.93 -19.16
CA GLN A 8 11.54 -15.66 -17.73
C GLN A 8 11.24 -14.21 -17.38
N MET A 9 10.56 -14.02 -16.25
CA MET A 9 10.29 -12.70 -15.69
C MET A 9 11.53 -12.13 -15.01
N ASN A 10 11.79 -10.83 -15.18
CA ASN A 10 12.80 -10.13 -14.40
C ASN A 10 12.23 -9.61 -13.06
N ASP A 11 13.11 -9.16 -12.16
CA ASP A 11 12.73 -8.65 -10.83
C ASP A 11 11.66 -7.55 -10.88
N ARG A 12 11.73 -6.64 -11.87
CA ARG A 12 10.74 -5.58 -12.04
C ARG A 12 9.36 -6.16 -12.36
N GLU A 13 9.30 -7.12 -13.26
CA GLU A 13 8.06 -7.78 -13.67
C GLU A 13 7.48 -8.61 -12.51
N ILE A 14 8.33 -9.34 -11.77
CA ILE A 14 7.91 -10.13 -10.60
C ILE A 14 7.36 -9.20 -9.51
N ALA A 15 8.10 -8.14 -9.15
CA ALA A 15 7.66 -7.18 -8.14
C ALA A 15 6.36 -6.46 -8.56
N THR A 16 6.24 -6.12 -9.85
CA THR A 16 5.01 -5.52 -10.39
C THR A 16 3.82 -6.49 -10.30
N ALA A 17 4.00 -7.75 -10.72
CA ALA A 17 2.96 -8.77 -10.65
C ALA A 17 2.53 -9.03 -9.20
N TYR A 18 3.49 -9.10 -8.27
CA TYR A 18 3.21 -9.29 -6.86
C TYR A 18 2.47 -8.09 -6.26
N LEU A 19 2.91 -6.85 -6.53
CA LEU A 19 2.23 -5.63 -6.09
C LEU A 19 0.78 -5.56 -6.59
N LEU A 20 0.54 -5.88 -7.87
CA LEU A 20 -0.80 -5.87 -8.46
C LEU A 20 -1.69 -6.96 -7.84
N THR A 21 -1.12 -8.13 -7.56
CA THR A 21 -1.82 -9.23 -6.88
C THR A 21 -2.25 -8.82 -5.48
N LEU A 22 -1.36 -8.20 -4.69
CA LEU A 22 -1.69 -7.70 -3.34
C LEU A 22 -2.80 -6.64 -3.38
N LYS A 23 -2.75 -5.70 -4.33
CA LYS A 23 -3.79 -4.69 -4.51
C LYS A 23 -5.15 -5.31 -4.84
N ARG A 24 -5.17 -6.30 -5.73
CA ARG A 24 -6.40 -7.03 -6.07
C ARG A 24 -6.91 -7.80 -4.87
N ALA A 25 -6.06 -8.61 -4.23
CA ALA A 25 -6.43 -9.41 -3.06
C ALA A 25 -7.00 -8.53 -1.94
N GLY A 26 -6.33 -7.42 -1.60
CA GLY A 26 -6.83 -6.46 -0.61
C GLY A 26 -8.23 -5.94 -0.94
N ARG A 27 -8.48 -5.55 -2.19
CA ARG A 27 -9.83 -5.12 -2.63
C ARG A 27 -10.88 -6.22 -2.43
N GLU A 28 -10.58 -7.45 -2.84
CA GLU A 28 -11.52 -8.57 -2.73
C GLU A 28 -11.76 -8.97 -1.26
N TYR A 29 -10.74 -8.91 -0.40
CA TYR A 29 -10.91 -9.14 1.05
C TYR A 29 -11.78 -8.07 1.70
N ALA A 30 -11.55 -6.79 1.40
CA ALA A 30 -12.36 -5.70 1.91
C ALA A 30 -13.83 -5.83 1.48
N TRP A 31 -14.07 -6.16 0.21
CA TRP A 31 -15.42 -6.44 -0.29
C TRP A 31 -16.04 -7.61 0.47
N SER A 32 -15.35 -8.74 0.52
CA SER A 32 -15.86 -9.97 1.13
C SER A 32 -16.15 -9.80 2.63
N ALA A 33 -15.36 -9.00 3.35
CA ALA A 33 -15.59 -8.68 4.76
C ALA A 33 -16.90 -7.93 5.01
N MET A 34 -17.42 -7.20 4.01
CA MET A 34 -18.71 -6.51 4.13
C MET A 34 -19.91 -7.47 3.99
N GLU A 35 -19.75 -8.56 3.21
CA GLU A 35 -20.81 -9.49 2.83
C GLU A 35 -20.92 -10.75 3.73
N VAL A 36 -19.96 -10.99 4.62
CA VAL A 36 -19.90 -12.25 5.39
C VAL A 36 -20.63 -12.18 6.74
N SER A 37 -21.52 -13.13 7.02
CA SER A 37 -22.30 -13.15 8.28
C SER A 37 -21.53 -13.72 9.49
N ASN A 38 -20.57 -14.62 9.26
CA ASN A 38 -19.77 -15.21 10.33
C ASN A 38 -18.75 -14.19 10.88
N PRO A 39 -18.74 -13.90 12.19
CA PRO A 39 -17.89 -12.87 12.78
C PRO A 39 -16.39 -13.21 12.75
N GLU A 40 -16.01 -14.47 12.93
CA GLU A 40 -14.61 -14.89 12.90
C GLU A 40 -14.03 -14.77 11.48
N LEU A 41 -14.79 -15.21 10.48
CA LEU A 41 -14.40 -15.07 9.08
C LEU A 41 -14.37 -13.59 8.66
N ARG A 42 -15.28 -12.76 9.18
CA ARG A 42 -15.24 -11.32 8.96
C ARG A 42 -13.94 -10.71 9.45
N GLU A 43 -13.53 -11.06 10.66
CA GLU A 43 -12.29 -10.52 11.24
C GLU A 43 -11.06 -11.00 10.48
N PHE A 44 -11.02 -12.29 10.13
CA PHE A 44 -9.96 -12.83 9.29
C PHE A 44 -9.80 -12.07 7.97
N LEU A 45 -10.90 -11.70 7.30
CA LEU A 45 -10.84 -10.95 6.04
C LEU A 45 -10.36 -9.50 6.25
N LYS A 46 -10.72 -8.86 7.37
CA LYS A 46 -10.20 -7.53 7.75
C LYS A 46 -8.69 -7.57 8.00
N ASP A 47 -8.22 -8.61 8.67
CA ASP A 47 -6.79 -8.83 8.90
C ASP A 47 -6.06 -9.09 7.59
N ALA A 48 -6.62 -9.93 6.71
CA ALA A 48 -6.08 -10.20 5.39
C ALA A 48 -5.99 -8.94 4.50
N PHE A 49 -7.00 -8.07 4.57
CA PHE A 49 -6.96 -6.75 3.94
C PHE A 49 -5.80 -5.91 4.49
N THR A 50 -5.70 -5.80 5.81
CA THR A 50 -4.64 -5.01 6.49
C THR A 50 -3.24 -5.53 6.13
N MET A 51 -3.05 -6.86 6.14
CA MET A 51 -1.79 -7.49 5.71
C MET A 51 -1.48 -7.17 4.25
N SER A 52 -2.48 -7.22 3.36
CA SER A 52 -2.30 -6.90 1.94
C SER A 52 -1.86 -5.44 1.73
N CYS A 53 -2.42 -4.50 2.51
CA CYS A 53 -1.99 -3.10 2.50
C CYS A 53 -0.53 -2.94 2.92
N ASN A 54 -0.13 -3.56 4.04
CA ASN A 54 1.23 -3.47 4.55
C ASN A 54 2.24 -4.09 3.57
N HIS A 55 1.96 -5.29 3.07
CA HIS A 55 2.86 -5.95 2.11
C HIS A 55 2.93 -5.19 0.79
N ALA A 56 1.83 -4.61 0.31
CA ALA A 56 1.84 -3.79 -0.90
C ALA A 56 2.72 -2.54 -0.72
N TYR A 57 2.72 -1.96 0.49
CA TYR A 57 3.59 -0.85 0.82
C TYR A 57 5.07 -1.25 0.83
N ASP A 58 5.43 -2.39 1.43
CA ASP A 58 6.81 -2.88 1.46
C ASP A 58 7.35 -3.16 0.04
N VAL A 59 6.54 -3.80 -0.80
CA VAL A 59 6.89 -4.06 -2.21
C VAL A 59 7.04 -2.75 -2.97
N TRP A 60 6.13 -1.79 -2.76
CA TRP A 60 6.24 -0.47 -3.37
C TRP A 60 7.53 0.24 -2.94
N GLN A 61 7.90 0.23 -1.65
CA GLN A 61 9.14 0.81 -1.16
C GLN A 61 10.37 0.16 -1.81
N TYR A 62 10.38 -1.18 -1.94
CA TYR A 62 11.42 -1.91 -2.67
C TYR A 62 11.49 -1.45 -4.14
N MET A 63 10.35 -1.37 -4.82
CA MET A 63 10.30 -0.96 -6.22
C MET A 63 10.77 0.48 -6.42
N VAL A 64 10.45 1.40 -5.51
CA VAL A 64 10.99 2.78 -5.52
C VAL A 64 12.50 2.77 -5.35
N LYS A 65 13.05 2.05 -4.36
CA LYS A 65 14.50 1.93 -4.14
C LYS A 65 15.25 1.36 -5.34
N LYS A 66 14.61 0.45 -6.10
CA LYS A 66 15.18 -0.16 -7.32
C LYS A 66 14.95 0.65 -8.60
N GLY A 67 14.22 1.77 -8.54
CA GLY A 67 13.85 2.55 -9.73
C GLY A 67 12.80 1.87 -10.63
N TYR A 68 12.09 0.88 -10.10
CA TYR A 68 11.04 0.14 -10.80
C TYR A 68 9.69 0.85 -10.79
N TYR A 69 9.45 1.70 -9.78
CA TYR A 69 8.23 2.49 -9.62
C TYR A 69 8.59 3.97 -9.44
N PRO A 70 7.94 4.89 -10.20
CA PRO A 70 8.21 6.32 -10.08
C PRO A 70 7.71 6.85 -8.73
N LEU A 71 8.56 7.61 -8.04
CA LEU A 71 8.19 8.42 -6.89
C LEU A 71 8.19 9.88 -7.33
N GLU A 72 7.01 10.51 -7.29
CA GLU A 72 6.85 11.95 -7.50
C GLU A 72 6.57 12.60 -6.14
N PRO A 73 7.61 13.01 -5.39
CA PRO A 73 7.40 13.62 -4.08
C PRO A 73 6.72 14.98 -4.25
N ALA A 74 5.82 15.31 -3.32
CA ALA A 74 5.21 16.63 -3.29
C ALA A 74 6.30 17.72 -3.14
N PRO A 75 6.17 18.87 -3.82
CA PRO A 75 7.09 19.99 -3.66
C PRO A 75 7.21 20.40 -2.19
N GLN A 76 8.43 20.68 -1.72
CA GLN A 76 8.67 21.02 -0.31
C GLN A 76 7.81 22.21 0.17
N GLY A 77 7.57 23.19 -0.70
CA GLY A 77 6.67 24.31 -0.40
C GLY A 77 5.24 23.85 -0.07
N GLN A 78 4.70 22.88 -0.81
CA GLN A 78 3.37 22.33 -0.56
C GLN A 78 3.35 21.50 0.74
N VAL A 79 4.39 20.72 1.01
CA VAL A 79 4.56 19.99 2.26
C VAL A 79 4.53 20.94 3.46
N ASN A 80 5.28 22.05 3.37
CA ASN A 80 5.33 23.07 4.43
C ASN A 80 3.96 23.74 4.64
N THR A 81 3.27 24.12 3.56
CA THR A 81 1.92 24.71 3.64
C THR A 81 0.96 23.75 4.33
N ILE A 82 0.88 22.49 3.91
CA ILE A 82 0.01 21.49 4.52
C ILE A 82 0.38 21.27 5.99
N SER A 83 1.67 21.18 6.31
CA SER A 83 2.14 21.02 7.69
C SER A 83 1.74 22.18 8.60
N SER A 84 1.59 23.40 8.07
CA SER A 84 1.18 24.58 8.86
C SER A 84 -0.31 24.62 9.19
N ILE A 85 -1.15 23.86 8.46
CA ILE A 85 -2.60 23.77 8.71
C ILE A 85 -2.88 23.02 10.02
N TYR A 86 -2.04 22.04 10.36
CA TYR A 86 -2.18 21.26 11.58
C TYR A 86 -1.38 21.91 12.72
N GLY A 87 -2.08 22.37 13.76
CA GLY A 87 -1.45 22.86 14.99
C GLY A 87 -0.84 21.71 15.80
N LYS A 88 0.27 21.98 16.50
CA LYS A 88 0.81 21.03 17.50
C LYS A 88 -0.23 20.88 18.62
N VAL A 89 -0.57 19.64 18.98
CA VAL A 89 -1.37 19.37 20.18
C VAL A 89 -0.49 19.64 21.41
N PRO A 90 -0.88 20.52 22.35
CA PRO A 90 -0.15 20.70 23.59
C PRO A 90 -0.12 19.37 24.36
N GLU A 91 1.07 18.97 24.82
CA GLU A 91 1.18 17.79 25.68
C GLU A 91 0.46 18.10 27.01
N PRO A 92 -0.41 17.19 27.50
CA PRO A 92 -1.10 17.41 28.76
C PRO A 92 -0.07 17.56 29.88
N ALA A 93 -0.20 18.62 30.70
CA ALA A 93 0.63 18.79 31.87
C ALA A 93 0.50 17.54 32.76
N LEU A 94 1.64 16.94 33.11
CA LEU A 94 1.69 15.86 34.09
C LEU A 94 1.11 16.39 35.41
N ILE A 95 -0.05 15.86 35.80
CA ILE A 95 -0.69 16.10 37.11
C ILE A 95 -0.03 15.18 38.13
#